data_AF-A0A0F9ADY9-F1
#
_entry.id   AF-A0A0F9ADY9-F1
#
_cell.length_a   1.000
_cell.length_b   1.000
_cell.length_c   1.000
_cell.angle_alpha   90.00
_cell.angle_beta   90.00
_cell.angle_gamma   90.00
#
_symmetry.space_group_name_H-M   'P 1'
#
loop_
_entity.id
_entity.type
_entity.pdbx_description
1 polymer ?
#
loop_
_entity_poly.entity_id
_entity_poly.type
_entity_poly.pdbx_seq_one_letter_code
_entity_poly.pdbx_strand_id
1 'polypeptide(L)'
;MHDANKQFVVMVGLPRSGKTTAILRHFIPGGYTRVCPDDVRQAFHGERFIPKAEPFVWVVVRIMVESLLLSGNKVVLDGTFTTRKRREPWEVFDPSYCWVKTSEGMCL
;
A
#
# COMPACT_ATOMS: atom_id res chain seq x y z
N MET A 1 14.67 -3.50 4.00
CA MET A 1 14.24 -4.73 4.68
C MET A 1 13.12 -4.32 5.64
N HIS A 2 12.04 -5.10 5.76
CA HIS A 2 10.92 -4.80 6.67
C HIS A 2 11.03 -5.69 7.92
N ASP A 3 10.44 -5.28 9.03
CA ASP A 3 10.36 -6.10 10.25
C ASP A 3 9.21 -7.11 10.11
N ALA A 4 9.52 -8.40 10.12
CA ALA A 4 8.56 -9.49 9.91
C ALA A 4 7.50 -9.60 11.02
N ASN A 5 7.74 -8.97 12.19
CA ASN A 5 6.80 -8.95 13.32
C ASN A 5 5.79 -7.80 13.27
N LYS A 6 5.93 -6.84 12.35
CA LYS A 6 5.00 -5.71 12.26
C LYS A 6 3.67 -6.14 11.66
N GLN A 7 2.58 -5.65 12.25
CA GLN A 7 1.23 -5.89 11.72
C GLN A 7 0.92 -5.02 10.49
N PHE A 8 1.66 -3.93 10.28
CA PHE A 8 1.42 -3.03 9.16
C PHE A 8 2.69 -2.74 8.35
N VAL A 9 2.61 -2.97 7.04
CA VAL A 9 3.70 -2.71 6.10
C VAL A 9 3.22 -1.80 4.98
N VAL A 10 3.99 -0.77 4.66
CA VAL A 10 3.74 0.12 3.52
C VAL A 10 4.80 -0.13 2.46
N MET A 11 4.35 -0.51 1.26
CA MET A 11 5.25 -0.67 0.13
C MET A 11 5.68 0.69 -0.41
N VAL A 12 6.96 0.84 -0.76
CA VAL A 12 7.50 2.08 -1.32
C VAL A 12 8.28 1.79 -2.58
N GLY A 13 7.93 2.44 -3.68
CA GLY A 13 8.62 2.28 -4.96
C GLY A 13 7.81 2.78 -6.15
N LEU A 14 8.48 3.12 -7.24
CA LEU A 14 7.86 3.63 -8.47
C LEU A 14 6.88 2.63 -9.10
N PRO A 15 5.91 3.07 -9.92
CA PRO A 15 5.10 2.16 -10.73
C PRO A 15 5.97 1.13 -11.45
N ARG A 16 5.48 -0.11 -11.64
CA ARG A 16 6.21 -1.22 -12.28
C ARG A 16 7.50 -1.69 -11.57
N SER A 17 7.83 -1.17 -10.38
CA SER A 17 9.02 -1.60 -9.62
C SER A 17 9.00 -3.04 -9.08
N GLY A 18 7.91 -3.79 -9.29
CA GLY A 18 7.76 -5.15 -8.76
C GLY A 18 7.19 -5.25 -7.34
N LYS A 19 6.63 -4.16 -6.78
CA LYS A 19 5.94 -4.19 -5.47
C LYS A 19 4.88 -5.27 -5.38
N THR A 20 3.96 -5.32 -6.35
CA THR A 20 2.88 -6.30 -6.38
C THR A 20 3.45 -7.73 -6.45
N THR A 21 4.50 -7.97 -7.23
CA THR A 21 5.20 -9.26 -7.27
C THR A 21 5.77 -9.64 -5.90
N ALA A 22 6.42 -8.70 -5.20
CA ALA A 22 6.94 -8.94 -3.86
C ALA A 22 5.82 -9.22 -2.85
N ILE A 23 4.70 -8.50 -2.94
CA ILE A 23 3.50 -8.73 -2.12
C ILE A 23 2.99 -10.16 -2.31
N LEU A 24 2.76 -10.57 -3.56
CA LEU A 24 2.20 -11.88 -3.88
C LEU A 24 3.13 -13.03 -3.47
N ARG A 25 4.45 -12.85 -3.56
CA ARG A 25 5.43 -13.91 -3.24
C ARG A 25 5.80 -14.02 -1.77
N HIS A 26 5.73 -12.91 -1.01
CA HIS A 26 6.27 -12.87 0.35
C HIS A 26 5.24 -12.48 1.40
N PHE A 27 4.40 -11.47 1.12
CA PHE A 27 3.48 -10.93 2.11
C PHE A 27 2.19 -11.74 2.19
N ILE A 28 1.59 -12.09 1.05
CA ILE A 28 0.37 -12.92 1.03
C ILE A 28 0.63 -14.30 1.68
N PRO A 29 1.70 -15.05 1.33
CA PRO A 29 2.02 -16.30 2.03
C PRO A 29 2.37 -16.11 3.51
N GLY A 30 2.86 -14.91 3.88
CA GLY A 30 3.12 -14.53 5.27
C GLY A 30 1.88 -14.11 6.08
N GLY A 31 0.68 -14.25 5.51
CA GLY A 31 -0.60 -13.95 6.16
C GLY A 31 -0.99 -12.48 6.14
N TYR A 32 -0.38 -11.66 5.28
CA TYR A 32 -0.79 -10.27 5.11
C TYR A 32 -1.99 -10.15 4.18
N THR A 33 -2.92 -9.26 4.52
CA THR A 33 -3.99 -8.80 3.64
C THR A 33 -3.52 -7.57 2.88
N ARG A 34 -3.65 -7.59 1.55
CA ARG A 34 -3.30 -6.46 0.69
C ARG A 34 -4.43 -5.45 0.64
N VAL A 35 -4.10 -4.17 0.87
CA VAL A 35 -4.98 -3.03 0.57
C VAL A 35 -4.30 -2.19 -0.51
N CYS A 36 -5.01 -1.84 -1.58
CA CYS A 36 -4.45 -1.09 -2.70
C CYS A 36 -5.40 0.04 -3.13
N PRO A 37 -4.95 1.30 -3.23
CA PRO A 37 -5.78 2.39 -3.73
C PRO A 37 -6.28 2.18 -5.16
N ASP A 38 -5.50 1.50 -6.02
CA ASP A 38 -5.92 1.22 -7.40
C ASP A 38 -7.12 0.24 -7.44
N ASP A 39 -7.14 -0.76 -6.56
CA ASP A 39 -8.28 -1.66 -6.42
C ASP A 39 -9.52 -0.90 -5.90
N VAL A 40 -9.32 0.03 -4.96
CA VAL A 40 -10.40 0.89 -4.45
C VAL A 40 -10.93 1.81 -5.54
N ARG A 41 -10.07 2.43 -6.37
CA ARG A 41 -10.52 3.25 -7.52
C ARG A 41 -11.37 2.45 -8.49
N GLN A 42 -10.91 1.24 -8.84
CA GLN A 42 -11.63 0.33 -9.71
C GLN A 42 -13.01 -0.03 -9.13
N ALA A 43 -13.08 -0.33 -7.83
CA ALA A 43 -14.33 -0.67 -7.15
C ALA A 43 -15.26 0.54 -6.97
N PHE A 44 -14.71 1.72 -6.72
CA PHE A 44 -15.48 2.92 -6.37
C PHE A 44 -16.07 3.62 -7.59
N HIS A 45 -15.29 3.76 -8.67
CA HIS A 45 -15.73 4.47 -9.87
C HIS A 45 -15.30 3.83 -11.19
N GLY A 46 -14.65 2.66 -11.18
CA GLY A 46 -14.29 1.91 -12.41
C GLY A 46 -13.18 2.52 -13.26
N GLU A 47 -12.75 3.74 -12.93
CA GLU A 47 -11.73 4.51 -13.64
C GLU A 47 -10.38 4.46 -12.93
N ARG A 48 -9.30 4.64 -13.69
CA ARG A 48 -7.95 4.63 -13.10
C ARG A 48 -7.68 5.81 -12.17
N PHE A 49 -8.27 6.97 -12.43
CA PHE A 49 -8.08 8.18 -11.62
C PHE A 49 -9.13 9.23 -11.92
N ILE A 50 -9.81 9.72 -10.88
CA ILE A 50 -10.70 10.88 -10.95
C ILE A 50 -10.28 11.86 -9.85
N PRO A 51 -9.72 13.05 -10.16
CA PRO A 51 -9.18 13.96 -9.16
C PRO A 51 -10.16 14.31 -8.04
N LYS A 52 -11.44 14.52 -8.39
CA LYS A 52 -12.50 14.86 -7.44
C LYS A 52 -12.87 13.70 -6.49
N ALA A 53 -12.60 12.46 -6.89
CA ALA A 53 -12.92 11.27 -6.10
C ALA A 53 -11.77 10.85 -5.17
N GLU A 54 -10.54 11.30 -5.42
CA GLU A 54 -9.35 10.89 -4.66
C GLU A 54 -9.48 11.03 -3.14
N PRO A 55 -10.03 12.13 -2.58
CA PRO A 55 -10.20 12.22 -1.12
C PRO A 55 -11.02 11.06 -0.56
N PHE A 56 -12.07 10.65 -1.27
CA PHE A 56 -12.93 9.52 -0.87
C PHE A 56 -12.21 8.18 -1.00
N VAL A 57 -11.44 7.98 -2.07
CA VAL A 57 -10.59 6.79 -2.25
C VAL A 57 -9.65 6.64 -1.05
N TRP A 58 -8.95 7.70 -0.66
CA TRP A 58 -8.01 7.65 0.47
C TRP A 58 -8.69 7.46 1.83
N VAL A 59 -9.91 8.00 2.02
CA VAL A 59 -10.73 7.70 3.20
C VAL A 59 -11.07 6.22 3.26
N VAL A 60 -11.52 5.61 2.15
CA VAL A 60 -11.84 4.18 2.08
C VAL A 60 -10.61 3.32 2.36
N VAL A 61 -9.47 3.61 1.72
CA VAL A 61 -8.21 2.89 1.95
C VAL A 61 -7.82 2.96 3.43
N ARG A 62 -7.91 4.13 4.07
CA ARG A 62 -7.59 4.28 5.49
C ARG A 62 -8.52 3.44 6.37
N ILE A 63 -9.83 3.51 6.14
CA ILE A 63 -10.82 2.75 6.91
C ILE A 63 -10.57 1.24 6.77
N MET A 64 -10.24 0.77 5.57
CA MET A 64 -9.92 -0.66 5.34
C MET A 64 -8.68 -1.09 6.12
N VAL A 65 -7.59 -0.32 6.05
CA VAL A 65 -6.35 -0.59 6.81
C VAL A 65 -6.65 -0.63 8.30
N GLU A 66 -7.29 0.41 8.83
CA GLU A 66 -7.58 0.55 10.26
C GLU A 66 -8.48 -0.58 10.77
N SER A 67 -9.56 -0.91 10.04
CA SER A 67 -10.49 -1.99 10.43
C SER A 67 -9.80 -3.36 10.45
N LEU A 68 -8.93 -3.64 9.49
CA LEU A 68 -8.16 -4.88 9.43
C LEU A 68 -7.18 -4.99 10.59
N LEU A 69 -6.45 -3.91 10.90
CA LEU A 69 -5.51 -3.86 12.02
C LEU A 69 -6.22 -3.99 13.36
N LEU A 70 -7.35 -3.29 13.57
CA LEU A 70 -8.19 -3.44 14.78
C LEU A 70 -8.67 -4.88 14.99
N SER A 71 -8.89 -5.61 13.89
CA SER A 71 -9.27 -7.02 13.92
C SER A 71 -8.08 -7.98 14.08
N GLY A 72 -6.86 -7.47 14.29
CA GLY A 72 -5.64 -8.25 14.50
C GLY A 72 -4.98 -8.80 13.22
N ASN A 73 -5.42 -8.38 12.04
CA ASN A 73 -4.84 -8.85 10.77
C ASN A 73 -3.51 -8.16 10.49
N LYS A 74 -2.63 -8.85 9.76
CA LYS A 74 -1.47 -8.21 9.14
C LYS A 74 -1.91 -7.54 7.84
N VAL A 75 -1.45 -6.32 7.58
CA VAL A 75 -1.85 -5.52 6.42
C VAL A 75 -0.64 -5.04 5.65
N VAL A 76 -0.67 -5.20 4.33
CA VAL A 76 0.30 -4.61 3.40
C VAL A 76 -0.41 -3.59 2.50
N LEU A 77 0.01 -2.33 2.59
CA LEU A 77 -0.52 -1.24 1.77
C LEU A 77 0.30 -1.11 0.48
N ASP A 78 -0.31 -1.46 -0.64
CA ASP A 78 0.30 -1.44 -1.98
C ASP A 78 0.05 -0.10 -2.66
N GLY A 79 1.09 0.73 -2.72
CA GLY A 79 1.07 1.99 -3.45
C GLY A 79 2.49 2.51 -3.68
N THR A 80 2.59 3.72 -4.23
CA THR A 80 3.91 4.30 -4.58
C THR A 80 4.69 4.79 -3.36
N PHE A 81 4.04 5.59 -2.51
CA PHE A 81 4.57 6.15 -1.25
C PHE A 81 6.01 6.71 -1.26
N THR A 82 6.52 7.19 -2.41
CA THR A 82 7.91 7.67 -2.55
C THR A 82 8.19 8.97 -1.81
N THR A 83 7.17 9.82 -1.61
CA THR A 83 7.30 11.09 -0.87
C THR A 83 6.94 10.94 0.61
N ARG A 84 7.64 11.66 1.50
CA ARG A 84 7.34 11.69 2.94
C ARG A 84 5.90 12.11 3.24
N LYS A 85 5.37 13.12 2.55
CA LYS A 85 3.99 13.60 2.70
C LYS A 85 2.93 12.51 2.52
N ARG A 86 3.19 11.52 1.65
CA ARG A 86 2.28 10.38 1.43
C ARG A 86 2.41 9.30 2.51
N ARG A 87 3.52 9.27 3.24
CA ARG A 87 3.83 8.30 4.31
C ARG A 87 3.37 8.78 5.68
N GLU A 88 3.50 10.08 5.95
CA GLU A 88 3.15 10.71 7.23
C GLU A 88 1.76 10.33 7.79
N PRO A 89 0.67 10.27 7.01
CA PRO A 89 -0.64 9.89 7.53
C PRO A 89 -0.71 8.46 8.09
N TRP A 90 0.28 7.61 7.79
CA TRP A 90 0.31 6.19 8.16
C TRP A 90 1.15 5.92 9.40
N GLU A 91 1.96 6.88 9.86
CA GLU A 91 2.87 6.73 11.02
C GLU A 91 2.12 6.39 12.32
N VAL A 92 0.87 6.83 12.43
CA VAL A 92 -0.06 6.50 13.53
C VAL A 92 -0.24 4.98 13.71
N PHE A 93 -0.05 4.18 12.65
CA PHE A 93 -0.16 2.73 12.69
C PHE A 93 1.19 2.02 12.86
N ASP A 94 2.25 2.75 13.21
CA ASP A 94 3.61 2.22 13.41
C ASP A 94 4.10 1.32 12.24
N PRO A 95 4.13 1.86 11.00
CA PRO A 95 4.37 1.08 9.79
C PRO A 95 5.83 0.64 9.65
N SER A 96 6.03 -0.55 9.10
CA SER A 96 7.28 -0.93 8.45
C SER A 96 7.29 -0.50 6.98
N TYR A 97 8.34 0.18 6.52
CA TYR A 97 8.47 0.59 5.11
C TYR A 97 9.29 -0.42 4.30
N CYS A 98 8.65 -1.03 3.29
CA CYS A 98 9.31 -1.95 2.37
C CYS A 98 9.68 -1.24 1.06
N TRP A 99 10.94 -0.84 0.93
CA TRP A 99 11.47 -0.18 -0.28
C TRP A 99 11.82 -1.18 -1.36
N VAL A 100 11.15 -1.09 -2.51
CA VAL A 100 11.46 -1.85 -3.72
C VAL A 100 12.21 -0.94 -4.68
N LYS A 101 13.52 -1.13 -4.74
CA LYS A 101 14.42 -0.33 -5.58
C LYS A 101 14.33 -0.79 -7.03
N THR A 102 13.96 0.13 -7.92
CA THR A 102 14.12 -0.01 -9.37
C THR A 102 14.65 1.34 -9.86
N SER A 103 15.71 1.34 -10.67
CA SER A 103 16.22 2.57 -11.28
C SER A 103 15.18 3.14 -12.27
N GLU A 104 15.04 4.47 -12.31
CA GLU A 104 14.11 5.17 -13.21
C GLU A 104 14.23 4.71 -14.68
N GLY A 105 15.44 4.33 -15.12
CA GLY A 105 15.71 3.85 -16.48
C GLY A 105 15.19 2.46 -16.83
N MET A 106 14.57 1.72 -15.91
CA MET A 106 13.93 0.41 -16.21
C MET A 106 12.40 0.49 -16.30
N CYS A 107 11.80 1.67 -16.13
CA CYS A 107 10.40 1.90 -16.45
C CYS A 107 10.27 2.32 -17.92
N LEU A 108 10.33 1.35 -18.84
CA LEU A 108 9.75 1.51 -20.19
C LEU A 108 8.22 1.53 -20.08
#